data_AF-A0AA35WPR6-F1
#
_entry.id   AF-A0AA35WPR6-F1
#
_cell.length_a   1.000
_cell.length_b   1.000
_cell.length_c   1.000
_cell.angle_alpha   90.00
_cell.angle_beta   90.00
_cell.angle_gamma   90.00
#
_symmetry.space_group_name_H-M   'P 1'
#
loop_
_entity.id
_entity.type
_entity.pdbx_description
1 polymer ?
#
loop_
_entity_poly.entity_id
_entity_poly.type
_entity_poly.pdbx_seq_one_letter_code
_entity_poly.pdbx_strand_id
1 'polypeptide(L)'
;MAEAPDAEPYEYDPYADNPELRECVNALSARDAILEPGIAKTFEQFLDLGGKEKEGAHILAESYVGLPHVLNVMIEWLHVAGYRKREIQAMVEDHLKHLITQHFDPKKADLIFTEEGSVPSWLEEMIQFPTWRELFYQLAEQYPDCLMLKFTIKLVSDAGFQSEITSASTAQHQPEVFSSLVKSALLQITTGRVTDAHEHLQDFKTLVCHSQHTYFYSHSVLQSLSGTSQLTHFRRWLGQEIHREALLRKHEVTNMGLHLTSVGSHSRLFESLSSMLSRSALNPADISILYKHYTEDDPPPPVQFLQTPHLLELLVQAFFKPGSAINKDHKEKYLHILAYASSVYDNEDGERCVDELEDTKKALETAHMICSKATVSHTELQVEVPTLFQCIKYPIVSLGVLRWVEHTLSDLTFFEEAAESSPLFLVLLDEVSQNS
;
A
#
# COMPACT_ATOMS: atom_id res chain seq x y z
N MET A 1 49.26 -3.87 75.94
CA MET A 1 49.67 -3.61 74.55
C MET A 1 48.67 -4.31 73.66
N ALA A 2 47.72 -3.55 73.13
CA ALA A 2 46.84 -3.94 72.04
C ALA A 2 46.93 -2.78 71.05
N GLU A 3 47.46 -3.05 69.86
CA GLU A 3 47.59 -2.09 68.75
C GLU A 3 46.20 -1.71 68.25
N ALA A 4 45.98 -0.41 68.11
CA ALA A 4 44.80 0.15 67.45
C ALA A 4 44.97 0.03 65.93
N PRO A 5 43.90 -0.26 65.18
CA PRO A 5 43.96 -0.32 63.72
C PRO A 5 44.15 1.08 63.11
N ASP A 6 45.06 1.16 62.14
CA ASP A 6 45.33 2.35 61.34
C ASP A 6 44.04 2.85 60.66
N ALA A 7 43.66 4.09 60.95
CA ALA A 7 42.56 4.77 60.28
C ALA A 7 43.03 5.22 58.88
N GLU A 8 42.35 4.77 57.84
CA GLU A 8 42.52 5.27 56.47
C GLU A 8 42.25 6.80 56.44
N PRO A 9 43.03 7.60 55.69
CA PRO A 9 42.82 9.04 55.64
C PRO A 9 41.51 9.34 54.90
N TYR A 10 40.60 10.04 55.58
CA TYR A 10 39.41 10.65 54.98
C TYR A 10 39.81 11.49 53.75
N GLU A 11 39.43 11.07 52.55
CA GLU A 11 39.48 11.91 51.35
C GLU A 11 38.60 13.14 51.57
N TYR A 12 39.25 14.31 51.66
CA TYR A 12 38.58 15.60 51.75
C TYR A 12 37.98 15.91 50.37
N ASP A 13 36.66 15.73 50.22
CA ASP A 13 35.92 16.17 49.03
C ASP A 13 35.76 17.71 49.10
N PRO A 14 36.50 18.49 48.29
CA PRO A 14 36.48 19.95 48.36
C PRO A 14 35.17 20.57 47.84
N TYR A 15 34.24 19.75 47.35
CA TYR A 15 33.07 20.17 46.60
C TYR A 15 31.74 19.76 47.25
N ALA A 16 31.78 19.30 48.50
CA ALA A 16 30.61 18.86 49.26
C ALA A 16 29.50 19.93 49.41
N ASP A 17 29.85 21.21 49.32
CA ASP A 17 28.95 22.33 49.55
C ASP A 17 28.21 22.83 48.28
N ASN A 18 28.53 22.33 47.08
CA ASN A 18 27.91 22.83 45.83
C ASN A 18 27.57 21.70 44.83
N PRO A 19 26.29 21.27 44.74
CA PRO A 19 25.89 20.08 43.97
C PRO A 19 26.10 20.24 42.46
N GLU A 20 25.93 21.45 41.92
CA GLU A 20 26.12 21.75 40.49
C GLU A 20 27.60 21.65 40.07
N LEU A 21 28.51 22.03 40.97
CA LEU A 21 29.96 21.92 40.73
C LEU A 21 30.42 20.46 40.81
N ARG A 22 29.79 19.65 41.65
CA ARG A 22 30.02 18.19 41.71
C ARG A 22 29.51 17.47 40.47
N GLU A 23 28.38 17.87 39.90
CA GLU A 23 27.90 17.34 38.62
C GLU A 23 28.86 17.69 37.47
N CYS A 24 29.40 18.91 37.44
CA CYS A 24 30.43 19.30 36.47
C CYS A 24 31.73 18.51 36.65
N VAL A 25 32.21 18.32 37.89
CA VAL A 25 33.40 17.49 38.16
C VAL A 25 33.18 16.03 37.76
N ASN A 26 32.00 15.47 38.05
CA ASN A 26 31.66 14.12 37.63
C ASN A 26 31.65 13.99 36.09
N ALA A 27 31.09 14.98 35.38
CA ALA A 27 31.09 15.02 33.92
C ALA A 27 32.51 15.15 33.34
N LEU A 28 33.37 16.00 33.92
CA LEU A 28 34.78 16.16 33.52
C LEU A 28 35.63 14.90 33.84
N SER A 29 35.27 14.18 34.91
CA SER A 29 35.93 12.93 35.31
C SER A 29 35.47 11.70 34.52
N ALA A 30 34.43 11.85 33.68
CA ALA A 30 33.99 10.76 32.82
C ALA A 30 35.13 10.36 31.85
N ARG A 31 35.20 9.06 31.53
CA ARG A 31 36.28 8.52 30.71
C ARG A 31 36.24 9.14 29.32
N ASP A 32 37.39 9.63 28.85
CA ASP A 32 37.52 10.32 27.56
C ASP A 32 36.59 11.54 27.39
N ALA A 33 36.18 12.19 28.50
CA ALA A 33 35.29 13.36 28.48
C ALA A 33 35.81 14.52 27.59
N ILE A 34 37.13 14.63 27.41
CA ILE A 34 37.76 15.60 26.48
C ILE A 34 37.19 15.46 25.05
N LEU A 35 36.80 14.25 24.65
CA LEU A 35 36.35 13.95 23.30
C LEU A 35 34.83 14.08 23.12
N GLU A 36 34.07 14.38 24.18
CA GLU A 36 32.62 14.53 24.11
C GLU A 36 32.20 15.92 23.59
N PRO A 37 31.19 15.99 22.70
CA PRO A 37 30.67 17.25 22.19
C PRO A 37 29.92 18.00 23.30
N GLY A 38 30.53 19.04 23.85
CA GLY A 38 29.92 19.88 24.90
C GLY A 38 30.80 20.11 26.12
N ILE A 39 31.92 19.40 26.24
CA ILE A 39 32.85 19.52 27.38
C ILE A 39 33.38 20.94 27.57
N ALA A 40 33.51 21.72 26.49
CA ALA A 40 33.89 23.13 26.56
C ALA A 40 32.86 23.97 27.33
N LYS A 41 31.56 23.73 27.11
CA LYS A 41 30.48 24.42 27.84
C LYS A 41 30.43 23.98 29.30
N THR A 42 30.64 22.68 29.57
CA THR A 42 30.71 22.15 30.94
C THR A 42 31.96 22.65 31.67
N PHE A 43 33.06 22.85 30.96
CA PHE A 43 34.28 23.45 31.50
C PHE A 43 34.09 24.95 31.79
N GLU A 44 33.44 25.69 30.89
CA GLU A 44 33.05 27.08 31.13
C GLU A 44 32.13 27.20 32.36
N GLN A 45 31.12 26.34 32.49
CA GLN A 45 30.24 26.27 33.67
C GLN A 45 31.02 25.92 34.95
N PHE A 46 32.01 25.03 34.87
CA PHE A 46 32.88 24.71 36.00
C PHE A 46 33.72 25.91 36.45
N LEU A 47 34.22 26.72 35.51
CA LEU A 47 34.95 27.96 35.81
C LEU A 47 34.03 29.03 36.41
N ASP A 48 32.82 29.19 35.88
CA ASP A 48 31.84 30.15 36.37
C ASP A 48 31.36 29.84 37.80
N LEU A 49 31.30 28.56 38.16
CA LEU A 49 30.94 28.09 39.50
C LEU A 49 32.10 28.17 40.52
N GLY A 50 33.26 28.69 40.13
CA GLY A 50 34.42 28.90 41.00
C GLY A 50 35.46 27.77 41.01
N GLY A 51 35.38 26.85 40.04
CA GLY A 51 36.38 25.81 39.81
C GLY A 51 37.73 26.38 39.36
N LYS A 52 38.83 25.78 39.79
CA LYS A 52 40.19 26.20 39.38
C LYS A 52 40.53 25.61 38.02
N GLU A 53 40.93 26.45 37.06
CA GLU A 53 41.35 26.06 35.70
C GLU A 53 42.36 24.89 35.69
N LYS A 54 43.36 24.93 36.58
CA LYS A 54 44.40 23.91 36.66
C LYS A 54 43.88 22.56 37.15
N GLU A 55 42.87 22.57 38.01
CA GLU A 55 42.28 21.37 38.59
C GLU A 55 41.36 20.70 37.59
N GLY A 56 40.53 21.48 36.88
CA GLY A 56 39.73 20.97 35.77
C GLY A 56 40.57 20.39 34.64
N ALA A 57 41.69 21.04 34.28
CA ALA A 57 42.62 20.51 33.27
C ALA A 57 43.31 19.21 33.73
N HIS A 58 43.62 19.09 35.02
CA HIS A 58 44.20 17.86 35.58
C HIS A 58 43.20 16.71 35.57
N ILE A 59 41.96 16.97 35.99
CA ILE A 59 40.87 15.98 35.99
C ILE A 59 40.62 15.45 34.57
N LEU A 60 40.57 16.35 33.58
CA LEU A 60 40.43 15.97 32.17
C LEU A 60 41.63 15.15 31.65
N ALA A 61 42.86 15.53 32.04
CA ALA A 61 44.06 14.80 31.62
C ALA A 61 44.14 13.41 32.27
N GLU A 62 43.70 13.26 33.52
CA GLU A 62 43.64 11.97 34.22
C GLU A 62 42.51 11.07 33.70
N SER A 63 41.40 11.64 33.24
CA SER A 63 40.27 10.89 32.68
C SER A 63 40.46 10.46 31.22
N TYR A 64 41.52 10.92 30.56
CA TYR A 64 41.85 10.57 29.18
C TYR A 64 42.52 9.19 29.08
N VAL A 65 41.84 8.25 28.43
CA VAL A 65 42.30 6.88 28.16
C VAL A 65 42.63 6.69 26.67
N GLY A 66 42.05 7.52 25.79
CA GLY A 66 42.29 7.53 24.35
C GLY A 66 41.62 6.39 23.61
N LEU A 67 40.46 5.91 24.06
CA LEU A 67 39.75 4.78 23.43
C LEU A 67 39.52 4.94 21.92
N PRO A 68 39.21 6.15 21.39
CA PRO A 68 39.07 6.32 19.94
C PRO A 68 40.37 6.08 19.16
N HIS A 69 41.53 6.38 19.76
CA HIS A 69 42.82 6.10 19.14
C HIS A 69 43.13 4.61 19.17
N VAL A 70 42.78 3.92 20.27
CA VAL A 70 42.89 2.46 20.36
C VAL A 70 42.01 1.78 19.32
N LEU A 71 40.79 2.28 19.10
CA LEU A 71 39.89 1.78 18.05
C LEU A 71 40.50 1.94 16.66
N ASN A 72 41.11 3.10 16.35
CA ASN A 72 41.80 3.30 15.07
C ASN A 72 42.95 2.30 14.88
N VAL A 73 43.72 2.01 15.92
CA VAL A 73 44.78 0.99 15.87
C VAL A 73 44.19 -0.42 15.68
N MET A 74 43.07 -0.74 16.33
CA MET A 74 42.38 -2.01 16.11
C MET A 74 41.86 -2.15 14.67
N ILE A 75 41.34 -1.08 14.08
CA ILE A 75 40.92 -1.05 12.67
C ILE A 75 42.12 -1.32 11.74
N GLU A 76 43.29 -0.73 12.04
CA GLU A 76 44.52 -1.02 11.30
C GLU A 76 44.97 -2.48 11.45
N TRP A 77 44.87 -3.05 12.65
CA TRP A 77 45.22 -4.46 12.89
C TRP A 77 44.27 -5.42 12.17
N LEU A 78 42.98 -5.11 12.14
CA LEU A 78 42.00 -5.87 11.35
C LEU A 78 42.34 -5.80 9.85
N HIS A 79 42.82 -4.64 9.38
CA HIS A 79 43.29 -4.52 8.00
C HIS A 79 44.52 -5.40 7.71
N VAL A 80 45.49 -5.44 8.64
CA VAL A 80 46.68 -6.32 8.55
C VAL A 80 46.30 -7.80 8.61
N ALA A 81 45.27 -8.15 9.38
CA ALA A 81 44.76 -9.52 9.49
C ALA A 81 44.01 -10.01 8.23
N GLY A 82 43.87 -9.16 7.21
CA GLY A 82 43.28 -9.52 5.91
C GLY A 82 41.84 -9.10 5.71
N TYR A 83 41.24 -8.39 6.66
CA TYR A 83 39.89 -7.82 6.49
C TYR A 83 39.94 -6.61 5.54
N ARG A 84 38.95 -6.54 4.66
CA ARG A 84 38.81 -5.37 3.77
C ARG A 84 38.27 -4.20 4.57
N LYS A 85 38.74 -2.98 4.28
CA LYS A 85 38.24 -1.75 4.92
C LYS A 85 36.71 -1.63 4.87
N ARG A 86 36.08 -2.09 3.78
CA ARG A 86 34.62 -2.12 3.63
C ARG A 86 33.91 -3.06 4.62
N GLU A 87 34.51 -4.19 4.96
CA GLU A 87 33.93 -5.17 5.89
C GLU A 87 34.02 -4.66 7.33
N ILE A 88 35.14 -4.01 7.67
CA ILE A 88 35.33 -3.37 8.99
C ILE A 88 34.36 -2.19 9.13
N GLN A 89 34.22 -1.37 8.08
CA GLN A 89 33.27 -0.26 8.08
C GLN A 89 31.83 -0.76 8.24
N ALA A 90 31.42 -1.80 7.50
CA ALA A 90 30.10 -2.40 7.66
C ALA A 90 29.87 -2.95 9.09
N MET A 91 30.87 -3.60 9.69
CA MET A 91 30.78 -4.09 11.08
C MET A 91 30.56 -2.95 12.08
N VAL A 92 31.26 -1.82 11.91
CA VAL A 92 31.09 -0.64 12.76
C VAL A 92 29.73 0.01 12.52
N GLU A 93 29.32 0.18 11.27
CA GLU A 93 28.00 0.70 10.90
C GLU A 93 26.86 -0.14 11.48
N ASP A 94 26.95 -1.48 11.39
CA ASP A 94 25.95 -2.40 11.96
C ASP A 94 25.89 -2.32 13.49
N HIS A 95 27.04 -2.21 14.15
CA HIS A 95 27.08 -2.06 15.60
C HIS A 95 26.49 -0.71 16.05
N LEU A 96 26.83 0.37 15.35
CA LEU A 96 26.25 1.70 15.59
C LEU A 96 24.74 1.70 15.33
N LYS A 97 24.28 1.06 14.25
CA LYS A 97 22.85 0.88 13.95
C LYS A 97 22.15 0.22 15.14
N HIS A 98 22.73 -0.85 15.68
CA HIS A 98 22.18 -1.54 16.84
C HIS A 98 22.11 -0.65 18.09
N LEU A 99 23.21 0.06 18.41
CA LEU A 99 23.26 0.97 19.56
C LEU A 99 22.23 2.11 19.43
N ILE A 100 22.11 2.70 18.25
CA ILE A 100 21.11 3.74 17.99
C ILE A 100 19.72 3.16 18.20
N THR A 101 19.39 1.99 17.61
CA THR A 101 18.05 1.39 17.81
C THR A 101 17.72 1.07 19.27
N GLN A 102 18.71 0.73 20.10
CA GLN A 102 18.49 0.42 21.52
C GLN A 102 18.33 1.66 22.40
N HIS A 103 19.03 2.74 22.09
CA HIS A 103 19.11 3.93 22.93
C HIS A 103 18.40 5.16 22.37
N PHE A 104 17.72 5.02 21.22
CA PHE A 104 17.00 6.13 20.62
C PHE A 104 15.85 6.60 21.51
N ASP A 105 15.90 7.87 21.90
CA ASP A 105 14.82 8.55 22.64
C ASP A 105 14.20 9.64 21.75
N PRO A 106 12.95 9.45 21.29
CA PRO A 106 12.31 10.39 20.36
C PRO A 106 12.13 11.78 20.96
N LYS A 107 11.97 11.89 22.28
CA LYS A 107 11.74 13.19 22.94
C LYS A 107 13.00 14.06 22.95
N LYS A 108 14.17 13.43 23.15
CA LYS A 108 15.46 14.14 23.12
C LYS A 108 15.84 14.54 21.70
N ALA A 109 15.59 13.66 20.73
CA ALA A 109 15.80 13.97 19.32
C ALA A 109 14.95 15.16 18.87
N ASP A 110 13.67 15.19 19.26
CA ASP A 110 12.79 16.31 18.96
C ASP A 110 13.22 17.59 19.68
N LEU A 111 13.70 17.50 20.93
CA LEU A 111 14.20 18.66 21.67
C LEU A 111 15.38 19.33 20.93
N ILE A 112 16.40 18.55 20.55
CA ILE A 112 17.56 19.03 19.79
C ILE A 112 17.12 19.68 18.48
N PHE A 113 16.19 19.04 17.76
CA PHE A 113 15.66 19.56 16.51
C PHE A 113 14.90 20.88 16.70
N THR A 114 14.15 21.04 17.79
CA THR A 114 13.42 22.28 18.09
C THR A 114 14.30 23.40 18.62
N GLU A 115 15.36 23.09 19.36
CA GLU A 115 16.28 24.08 19.95
C GLU A 115 17.21 24.68 18.89
N GLU A 116 17.70 23.88 17.95
CA GLU A 116 18.62 24.36 16.90
C GLU A 116 17.90 25.12 15.77
N GLY A 117 16.57 25.00 15.66
CA GLY A 117 15.71 25.76 14.74
C GLY A 117 16.02 25.60 13.25
N SER A 118 17.01 24.77 12.91
CA SER A 118 17.53 24.53 11.57
C SER A 118 17.89 23.06 11.42
N VAL A 119 17.94 22.60 10.17
CA VAL A 119 18.31 21.21 9.86
C VAL A 119 19.76 20.99 10.27
N PRO A 120 20.06 20.00 11.11
CA PRO A 120 21.44 19.72 11.47
C PRO A 120 22.23 19.27 10.24
N SER A 121 23.40 19.86 9.99
CA SER A 121 24.22 19.55 8.81
C SER A 121 24.64 18.08 8.72
N TRP A 122 24.84 17.43 9.88
CA TRP A 122 25.15 16.00 9.95
C TRP A 122 24.02 15.14 9.37
N LEU A 123 22.76 15.59 9.44
CA LEU A 123 21.63 14.83 8.92
C LEU A 123 21.65 14.78 7.39
N GLU A 124 21.98 15.90 6.74
CA GLU A 124 22.13 15.97 5.28
C GLU A 124 23.26 15.07 4.77
N GLU A 125 24.37 14.98 5.51
CA GLU A 125 25.48 14.09 5.19
C GLU A 125 25.11 12.61 5.39
N MET A 126 24.40 12.29 6.48
CA MET A 126 23.96 10.91 6.75
C MET A 126 22.99 10.38 5.70
N ILE A 127 22.07 11.22 5.18
CA ILE A 127 21.10 10.82 4.16
C ILE A 127 21.75 10.35 2.85
N GLN A 128 22.99 10.78 2.55
CA GLN A 128 23.70 10.36 1.33
C GLN A 128 24.00 8.86 1.32
N PHE A 129 24.12 8.22 2.48
CA PHE A 129 24.47 6.81 2.60
C PHE A 129 23.22 5.91 2.78
N PRO A 130 23.10 4.81 2.01
CA PRO A 130 21.95 3.92 2.06
C PRO A 130 21.78 3.23 3.42
N THR A 131 22.88 2.87 4.11
CA THR A 131 22.83 2.21 5.43
C THR A 131 22.08 3.04 6.46
N TRP A 132 22.31 4.36 6.47
CA TRP A 132 21.65 5.29 7.39
C TRP A 132 20.22 5.59 6.99
N ARG A 133 19.90 5.66 5.69
CA ARG A 133 18.51 5.76 5.22
C ARG A 133 17.66 4.59 5.72
N GLU A 134 18.19 3.37 5.64
CA GLU A 134 17.51 2.17 6.16
C GLU A 134 17.27 2.27 7.68
N LEU A 135 18.26 2.73 8.45
CA LEU A 135 18.09 2.98 9.89
C LEU A 135 16.97 4.00 10.16
N PHE A 136 16.90 5.10 9.42
CA PHE A 136 15.85 6.10 9.60
C PHE A 136 14.46 5.53 9.29
N TYR A 137 14.33 4.67 8.27
CA TYR A 137 13.06 3.98 8.01
C TYR A 137 12.67 3.06 9.17
N GLN A 138 13.59 2.24 9.67
CA GLN A 138 13.34 1.35 10.81
C GLN A 138 12.93 2.13 12.08
N LEU A 139 13.60 3.25 12.36
CA LEU A 139 13.26 4.11 13.50
C LEU A 139 11.89 4.78 13.33
N ALA A 140 11.56 5.21 12.11
CA ALA A 140 10.27 5.85 11.84
C ALA A 140 9.09 4.87 11.91
N GLU A 141 9.30 3.58 11.63
CA GLU A 141 8.31 2.54 11.90
C GLU A 141 8.05 2.36 13.39
N GLN A 142 9.11 2.42 14.21
CA GLN A 142 9.01 2.23 15.65
C GLN A 142 8.47 3.48 16.37
N TYR A 143 8.79 4.67 15.88
CA TYR A 143 8.44 5.96 16.49
C TYR A 143 7.78 6.91 15.47
N PRO A 144 6.53 6.63 15.04
CA PRO A 144 5.86 7.39 14.00
C PRO A 144 5.54 8.84 14.38
N ASP A 145 5.57 9.19 15.67
CA ASP A 145 5.21 10.52 16.16
C ASP A 145 6.37 11.52 16.21
N CYS A 146 7.62 11.04 16.16
CA CYS A 146 8.83 11.86 16.26
C CYS A 146 8.94 12.87 15.11
N LEU A 147 9.09 14.16 15.43
CA LEU A 147 9.18 15.25 14.46
C LEU A 147 10.47 15.19 13.65
N MET A 148 11.60 14.90 14.30
CA MET A 148 12.90 14.76 13.64
C MET A 148 12.86 13.66 12.56
N LEU A 149 12.27 12.50 12.88
CA LEU A 149 12.12 11.40 11.91
C LEU A 149 11.18 11.76 10.77
N LYS A 150 10.08 12.48 11.06
CA LYS A 150 9.19 13.00 10.00
C LYS A 150 9.92 13.91 9.03
N PHE A 151 10.71 14.84 9.56
CA PHE A 151 11.50 15.74 8.75
C PHE A 151 12.60 15.02 7.96
N THR A 152 13.25 14.03 8.58
CA THR A 152 14.29 13.22 7.93
C THR A 152 13.75 12.47 6.72
N ILE A 153 12.59 11.82 6.84
CA ILE A 153 11.97 11.11 5.71
C ILE A 153 11.59 12.10 4.60
N LYS A 154 11.11 13.30 4.95
CA LYS A 154 10.87 14.36 3.98
C LYS A 154 12.13 14.76 3.22
N LEU A 155 13.26 14.98 3.91
CA LEU A 155 14.54 15.27 3.26
C LEU A 155 15.01 14.14 2.34
N VAL A 156 14.86 12.88 2.76
CA VAL A 156 15.20 11.71 1.94
C VAL A 156 14.34 11.67 0.67
N SER A 157 13.05 12.04 0.81
CA SER A 157 12.14 12.16 -0.32
C SER A 157 12.54 13.31 -1.26
N ASP A 158 12.88 14.48 -0.73
CA ASP A 158 13.31 15.65 -1.51
C ASP A 158 14.64 15.41 -2.24
N ALA A 159 15.53 14.60 -1.64
CA ALA A 159 16.78 14.15 -2.25
C ALA A 159 16.60 13.14 -3.40
N GLY A 160 15.37 12.64 -3.61
CA GLY A 160 15.03 11.74 -4.71
C GLY A 160 15.17 10.24 -4.41
N PHE A 161 15.46 9.83 -3.17
CA PHE A 161 15.60 8.41 -2.76
C PHE A 161 14.27 7.75 -2.40
N GLN A 162 13.17 8.20 -3.00
CA GLN A 162 11.81 7.76 -2.64
C GLN A 162 11.58 6.29 -2.96
N SER A 163 12.19 5.75 -4.03
CA SER A 163 12.05 4.35 -4.41
C SER A 163 12.63 3.37 -3.38
N GLU A 164 13.45 3.83 -2.44
CA GLU A 164 14.02 3.01 -1.38
C GLU A 164 13.08 2.86 -0.17
N ILE A 165 12.02 3.69 -0.08
CA ILE A 165 10.97 3.58 0.93
C ILE A 165 10.02 2.44 0.53
N THR A 166 10.47 1.20 0.69
CA THR A 166 9.67 -0.01 0.40
C THR A 166 8.62 -0.29 1.47
N SER A 167 8.76 0.28 2.66
CA SER A 167 7.80 0.11 3.75
C SER A 167 6.58 1.03 3.57
N ALA A 168 5.47 0.47 3.08
CA ALA A 168 4.18 1.16 3.02
C ALA A 168 3.69 1.67 4.40
N SER A 169 4.08 0.98 5.47
CA SER A 169 3.86 1.32 6.89
C SER A 169 4.44 2.68 7.28
N THR A 170 5.67 2.98 6.87
CA THR A 170 6.35 4.24 7.21
C THR A 170 5.75 5.41 6.45
N ALA A 171 5.47 5.20 5.15
CA ALA A 171 4.98 6.25 4.27
C ALA A 171 3.57 6.72 4.61
N GLN A 172 2.70 5.86 5.15
CA GLN A 172 1.29 6.20 5.43
C GLN A 172 1.13 7.38 6.41
N HIS A 173 2.08 7.56 7.33
CA HIS A 173 2.00 8.58 8.37
C HIS A 173 2.37 9.98 7.86
N GLN A 174 2.91 10.09 6.64
CA GLN A 174 3.36 11.35 6.05
C GLN A 174 2.77 11.54 4.65
N PRO A 175 1.77 12.43 4.51
CA PRO A 175 1.04 12.56 3.25
C PRO A 175 1.91 13.04 2.08
N GLU A 176 2.94 13.87 2.33
CA GLU A 176 3.85 14.35 1.27
C GLU A 176 4.69 13.20 0.69
N VAL A 177 5.27 12.37 1.57
CA VAL A 177 6.05 11.19 1.18
C VAL A 177 5.18 10.19 0.45
N PHE A 178 3.99 9.90 1.00
CA PHE A 178 3.01 9.02 0.35
C PHE A 178 2.58 9.53 -1.03
N SER A 179 2.29 10.82 -1.16
CA SER A 179 1.93 11.44 -2.45
C SER A 179 3.05 11.26 -3.49
N SER A 180 4.29 11.46 -3.06
CA SER A 180 5.43 11.34 -3.96
C SER A 180 5.72 9.88 -4.35
N LEU A 181 5.51 8.93 -3.44
CA LEU A 181 5.55 7.49 -3.75
C LEU A 181 4.45 7.07 -4.72
N VAL A 182 3.20 7.50 -4.50
CA VAL A 182 2.08 7.26 -5.41
C VAL A 182 2.39 7.83 -6.80
N LYS A 183 2.93 9.05 -6.87
CA LYS A 183 3.37 9.67 -8.13
C LYS A 183 4.44 8.85 -8.83
N SER A 184 5.49 8.45 -8.10
CA SER A 184 6.58 7.62 -8.64
C SER A 184 6.07 6.29 -9.18
N ALA A 185 5.22 5.60 -8.43
CA ALA A 185 4.61 4.34 -8.84
C ALA A 185 3.69 4.50 -10.06
N LEU A 186 2.87 5.57 -10.13
CA LEU A 186 2.06 5.88 -11.31
C LEU A 186 2.93 6.19 -12.55
N LEU A 187 4.06 6.86 -12.37
CA LEU A 187 5.01 7.09 -13.44
C LEU A 187 5.66 5.78 -13.90
N GLN A 188 6.00 4.88 -12.99
CA GLN A 188 6.53 3.55 -13.34
C GLN A 188 5.51 2.72 -14.13
N ILE A 189 4.23 2.74 -13.76
CA ILE A 189 3.19 2.02 -14.51
C ILE A 189 2.98 2.61 -15.91
N THR A 190 3.06 3.94 -16.05
CA THR A 190 2.79 4.63 -17.33
C THR A 190 3.98 4.69 -18.27
N THR A 191 5.21 4.74 -17.74
CA THR A 191 6.45 4.87 -18.52
C THR A 191 7.32 3.61 -18.53
N GLY A 192 6.98 2.62 -17.70
CA GLY A 192 7.69 1.36 -17.58
C GLY A 192 7.59 0.47 -18.82
N ARG A 193 8.45 -0.54 -18.88
CA ARG A 193 8.40 -1.56 -19.94
C ARG A 193 7.20 -2.48 -19.71
N VAL A 194 6.59 -2.93 -20.79
CA VAL A 194 5.42 -3.84 -20.75
C VAL A 194 5.72 -5.16 -20.01
N THR A 195 6.99 -5.61 -20.02
CA THR A 195 7.43 -6.82 -19.31
C THR A 195 7.32 -6.71 -17.79
N ASP A 196 7.55 -5.50 -17.25
CA ASP A 196 7.66 -5.26 -15.82
C ASP A 196 6.34 -4.64 -15.26
N ALA A 197 5.39 -4.37 -16.15
CA ALA A 197 4.12 -3.73 -15.83
C ALA A 197 3.31 -4.53 -14.80
N HIS A 198 3.39 -5.86 -14.81
CA HIS A 198 2.69 -6.67 -13.81
C HIS A 198 3.29 -6.48 -12.41
N GLU A 199 4.62 -6.51 -12.28
CA GLU A 199 5.31 -6.34 -11.01
C GLU A 199 5.06 -4.94 -10.44
N HIS A 200 5.25 -3.89 -11.26
CA HIS A 200 4.96 -2.52 -10.86
C HIS A 200 3.50 -2.30 -10.46
N LEU A 201 2.56 -2.96 -11.13
CA LEU A 201 1.15 -2.91 -10.78
C LEU A 201 0.85 -3.60 -9.45
N GLN A 202 1.53 -4.72 -9.14
CA GLN A 202 1.40 -5.39 -7.84
C GLN A 202 1.98 -4.54 -6.72
N ASP A 203 3.17 -3.96 -6.90
CA ASP A 203 3.80 -3.08 -5.91
C ASP A 203 2.90 -1.88 -5.60
N PHE A 204 2.36 -1.25 -6.64
CA PHE A 204 1.41 -0.14 -6.49
C PHE A 204 0.13 -0.56 -5.75
N LYS A 205 -0.44 -1.71 -6.10
CA LYS A 205 -1.58 -2.30 -5.38
C LYS A 205 -1.27 -2.51 -3.91
N THR A 206 -0.08 -3.01 -3.59
CA THR A 206 0.32 -3.26 -2.20
C THR A 206 0.48 -1.98 -1.38
N LEU A 207 1.04 -0.94 -2.00
CA LEU A 207 1.23 0.38 -1.40
C LEU A 207 -0.10 1.07 -1.11
N VAL A 208 -0.99 1.13 -2.11
CA VAL A 208 -2.27 1.85 -2.01
C VAL A 208 -3.25 1.13 -1.08
N CYS A 209 -3.32 -0.20 -1.19
CA CYS A 209 -4.23 -1.05 -0.40
C CYS A 209 -3.61 -1.51 0.92
N HIS A 210 -2.69 -0.75 1.52
CA HIS A 210 -2.18 -1.04 2.86
C HIS A 210 -3.22 -0.71 3.96
N SER A 211 -3.91 0.42 3.82
CA SER A 211 -4.94 0.88 4.75
C SER A 211 -6.14 1.48 4.01
N GLN A 212 -7.26 1.69 4.73
CA GLN A 212 -8.44 2.32 4.15
C GLN A 212 -8.20 3.79 3.76
N HIS A 213 -7.40 4.53 4.53
CA HIS A 213 -7.15 5.94 4.25
C HIS A 213 -6.17 6.16 3.09
N THR A 214 -5.16 5.30 2.94
CA THR A 214 -4.23 5.31 1.80
C THR A 214 -4.95 4.98 0.49
N TYR A 215 -5.90 4.03 0.56
CA TYR A 215 -6.82 3.73 -0.53
C TYR A 215 -7.65 4.97 -0.91
N PHE A 216 -8.31 5.59 0.07
CA PHE A 216 -9.17 6.75 -0.17
C PHE A 216 -8.39 7.93 -0.76
N TYR A 217 -7.21 8.23 -0.23
CA TYR A 217 -6.34 9.27 -0.76
C TYR A 217 -5.95 9.00 -2.21
N SER A 218 -5.41 7.81 -2.49
CA SER A 218 -4.90 7.47 -3.82
C SER A 218 -6.02 7.44 -4.86
N HIS A 219 -7.19 6.91 -4.49
CA HIS A 219 -8.35 6.89 -5.37
C HIS A 219 -8.90 8.30 -5.62
N SER A 220 -8.85 9.19 -4.62
CA SER A 220 -9.23 10.60 -4.79
C SER A 220 -8.26 11.32 -5.74
N VAL A 221 -6.94 11.11 -5.57
CA VAL A 221 -5.91 11.65 -6.47
C VAL A 221 -6.15 11.17 -7.90
N LEU A 222 -6.38 9.87 -8.11
CA LEU A 222 -6.70 9.33 -9.42
C LEU A 222 -7.91 10.02 -10.05
N GLN A 223 -8.98 10.21 -9.27
CA GLN A 223 -10.19 10.89 -9.75
C GLN A 223 -9.92 12.36 -10.14
N SER A 224 -9.04 13.05 -9.41
CA SER A 224 -8.63 14.42 -9.71
C SER A 224 -7.78 14.57 -10.98
N LEU A 225 -7.16 13.51 -11.49
CA LEU A 225 -6.33 13.54 -12.72
C LEU A 225 -7.16 13.66 -14.03
N SER A 226 -8.40 14.15 -13.97
CA SER A 226 -9.27 14.29 -15.15
C SER A 226 -8.81 15.44 -16.06
N GLY A 227 -8.24 15.10 -17.24
CA GLY A 227 -7.85 16.11 -18.23
C GLY A 227 -7.83 15.66 -19.70
N THR A 228 -8.03 14.38 -20.03
CA THR A 228 -7.97 13.88 -21.42
C THR A 228 -8.74 12.56 -21.57
N SER A 229 -9.52 12.36 -22.66
CA SER A 229 -10.40 11.18 -22.82
C SER A 229 -9.65 9.85 -22.77
N GLN A 230 -8.41 9.78 -23.30
CA GLN A 230 -7.61 8.55 -23.27
C GLN A 230 -7.16 8.15 -21.86
N LEU A 231 -6.88 9.13 -21.00
CA LEU A 231 -6.50 8.88 -19.61
C LEU A 231 -7.70 8.43 -18.76
N THR A 232 -8.92 8.71 -19.20
CA THR A 232 -10.15 8.30 -18.50
C THR A 232 -10.27 6.78 -18.41
N HIS A 233 -9.98 6.05 -19.49
CA HIS A 233 -10.05 4.59 -19.52
C HIS A 233 -8.97 3.95 -18.63
N PHE A 234 -7.73 4.41 -18.76
CA PHE A 234 -6.62 3.91 -17.94
C PHE A 234 -6.86 4.19 -16.45
N ARG A 235 -7.29 5.41 -16.10
CA ARG A 235 -7.68 5.77 -14.73
C ARG A 235 -8.78 4.85 -14.21
N ARG A 236 -9.83 4.61 -15.00
CA ARG A 236 -10.95 3.77 -14.61
C ARG A 236 -10.51 2.34 -14.36
N TRP A 237 -9.74 1.78 -15.28
CA TRP A 237 -9.16 0.45 -15.14
C TRP A 237 -8.30 0.36 -13.87
N LEU A 238 -7.41 1.31 -13.66
CA LEU A 238 -6.54 1.33 -12.48
C LEU A 238 -7.35 1.46 -11.18
N GLY A 239 -8.36 2.35 -11.15
CA GLY A 239 -9.26 2.48 -9.99
C GLY A 239 -10.04 1.20 -9.69
N GLN A 240 -10.52 0.51 -10.72
CA GLN A 240 -11.19 -0.80 -10.58
C GLN A 240 -10.24 -1.88 -10.05
N GLU A 241 -8.99 -1.88 -10.50
CA GLU A 241 -7.98 -2.86 -10.08
C GLU A 241 -7.53 -2.64 -8.63
N ILE A 242 -7.36 -1.39 -8.20
CA ILE A 242 -7.13 -1.04 -6.79
C ILE A 242 -8.33 -1.47 -5.93
N HIS A 243 -9.56 -1.21 -6.40
CA HIS A 243 -10.76 -1.61 -5.69
C HIS A 243 -10.83 -3.13 -5.51
N ARG A 244 -10.56 -3.89 -6.57
CA ARG A 244 -10.52 -5.35 -6.54
C ARG A 244 -9.51 -5.87 -5.51
N GLU A 245 -8.29 -5.32 -5.49
CA GLU A 245 -7.27 -5.69 -4.51
C GLU A 245 -7.70 -5.36 -3.07
N ALA A 246 -8.32 -4.20 -2.86
CA ALA A 246 -8.82 -3.82 -1.54
C ALA A 246 -9.91 -4.78 -1.04
N LEU A 247 -10.78 -5.28 -1.92
CA LEU A 247 -11.75 -6.33 -1.58
C LEU A 247 -11.06 -7.66 -1.23
N LEU A 248 -10.03 -8.06 -1.99
CA LEU A 248 -9.25 -9.28 -1.69
C LEU A 248 -8.59 -9.22 -0.31
N ARG A 249 -8.12 -8.04 0.11
CA ARG A 249 -7.58 -7.77 1.45
C ARG A 249 -8.64 -7.60 2.53
N LYS A 250 -9.93 -7.75 2.19
CA LYS A 250 -11.10 -7.61 3.08
C LYS A 250 -11.26 -6.20 3.68
N HIS A 251 -10.85 -5.16 2.97
CA HIS A 251 -11.15 -3.80 3.38
C HIS A 251 -12.59 -3.42 2.99
N GLU A 252 -13.32 -2.77 3.90
CA GLU A 252 -14.66 -2.24 3.63
C GLU A 252 -14.60 -0.92 2.83
N VAL A 253 -14.21 -1.01 1.56
CA VAL A 253 -14.00 0.15 0.69
C VAL A 253 -15.16 0.44 -0.27
N THR A 254 -16.19 -0.41 -0.29
CA THR A 254 -17.31 -0.35 -1.24
C THR A 254 -18.01 1.01 -1.22
N ASN A 255 -18.36 1.50 -0.04
CA ASN A 255 -19.03 2.80 0.10
C ASN A 255 -18.11 3.95 -0.31
N MET A 256 -16.83 3.87 0.04
CA MET A 256 -15.83 4.88 -0.32
C MET A 256 -15.67 4.98 -1.84
N GLY A 257 -15.55 3.84 -2.53
CA GLY A 257 -15.47 3.79 -4.00
C GLY A 257 -16.72 4.36 -4.66
N LEU A 258 -17.91 3.96 -4.19
CA LEU A 258 -19.18 4.46 -4.73
C LEU A 258 -19.34 5.98 -4.59
N HIS A 259 -18.96 6.56 -3.45
CA HIS A 259 -18.99 8.01 -3.26
C HIS A 259 -18.07 8.76 -4.24
N LEU A 260 -16.91 8.20 -4.55
CA LEU A 260 -15.94 8.80 -5.47
C LEU A 260 -16.41 8.76 -6.93
N THR A 261 -17.28 7.80 -7.30
CA THR A 261 -17.85 7.65 -8.65
C THR A 261 -19.04 8.56 -8.96
N SER A 262 -19.36 9.54 -8.11
CA SER A 262 -20.52 10.45 -8.24
C SER A 262 -21.91 9.80 -8.14
N VAL A 263 -21.99 8.48 -7.89
CA VAL A 263 -23.24 7.74 -7.61
C VAL A 263 -23.98 8.33 -6.41
N GLY A 264 -23.27 8.94 -5.46
CA GLY A 264 -23.85 9.63 -4.30
C GLY A 264 -24.83 10.75 -4.63
N SER A 265 -24.86 11.25 -5.87
CA SER A 265 -25.91 12.18 -6.35
C SER A 265 -27.30 11.53 -6.38
N HIS A 266 -27.38 10.20 -6.48
CA HIS A 266 -28.62 9.43 -6.55
C HIS A 266 -28.75 8.53 -5.31
N SER A 267 -29.33 9.04 -4.23
CA SER A 267 -29.41 8.35 -2.91
C SER A 267 -29.93 6.90 -3.00
N ARG A 268 -31.01 6.66 -3.76
CA ARG A 268 -31.63 5.33 -3.85
C ARG A 268 -30.80 4.32 -4.66
N LEU A 269 -30.12 4.77 -5.71
CA LEU A 269 -29.18 3.95 -6.46
C LEU A 269 -27.94 3.64 -5.64
N PHE A 270 -27.46 4.62 -4.88
CA PHE A 270 -26.34 4.42 -3.97
C PHE A 270 -26.67 3.38 -2.90
N GLU A 271 -27.82 3.46 -2.24
CA GLU A 271 -28.23 2.50 -1.21
C GLU A 271 -28.37 1.07 -1.75
N SER A 272 -29.03 0.91 -2.91
CA SER A 272 -29.20 -0.40 -3.55
C SER A 272 -27.87 -1.00 -4.01
N LEU A 273 -26.99 -0.22 -4.65
CA LEU A 273 -25.66 -0.68 -5.06
C LEU A 273 -24.76 -0.97 -3.85
N SER A 274 -24.76 -0.10 -2.84
CA SER A 274 -24.01 -0.29 -1.60
C SER A 274 -24.41 -1.58 -0.89
N SER A 275 -25.72 -1.82 -0.73
CA SER A 275 -26.28 -3.05 -0.14
C SER A 275 -25.82 -4.30 -0.89
N MET A 276 -25.96 -4.32 -2.22
CA MET A 276 -25.60 -5.50 -3.02
C MET A 276 -24.09 -5.76 -3.06
N LEU A 277 -23.28 -4.72 -3.22
CA LEU A 277 -21.83 -4.85 -3.35
C LEU A 277 -21.15 -5.14 -2.02
N SER A 278 -21.60 -4.55 -0.91
CA SER A 278 -21.07 -4.85 0.43
C SER A 278 -21.36 -6.29 0.86
N ARG A 279 -22.56 -6.79 0.55
CA ARG A 279 -22.96 -8.18 0.83
C ARG A 279 -22.44 -9.18 -0.18
N SER A 280 -21.88 -8.71 -1.31
CA SER A 280 -21.50 -9.52 -2.46
C SER A 280 -22.61 -10.51 -2.89
N ALA A 281 -23.86 -10.02 -2.85
CA ALA A 281 -25.04 -10.83 -3.14
C ALA A 281 -26.13 -9.96 -3.78
N LEU A 282 -26.83 -10.52 -4.76
CA LEU A 282 -27.89 -9.81 -5.46
C LEU A 282 -29.24 -10.02 -4.76
N ASN A 283 -29.97 -8.93 -4.59
CA ASN A 283 -31.30 -8.93 -3.99
C ASN A 283 -32.36 -8.52 -5.02
N PRO A 284 -33.46 -9.28 -5.20
CA PRO A 284 -34.51 -8.96 -6.17
C PRO A 284 -35.17 -7.58 -5.98
N ALA A 285 -35.23 -7.10 -4.73
CA ALA A 285 -35.76 -5.77 -4.41
C ALA A 285 -34.84 -4.66 -4.95
N ASP A 286 -33.55 -4.73 -4.64
CA ASP A 286 -32.54 -3.76 -5.07
C ASP A 286 -32.41 -3.73 -6.61
N ILE A 287 -32.48 -4.91 -7.25
CA ILE A 287 -32.51 -5.04 -8.71
C ILE A 287 -33.76 -4.43 -9.34
N SER A 288 -34.91 -4.55 -8.68
CA SER A 288 -36.15 -3.91 -9.15
C SER A 288 -36.07 -2.37 -9.05
N ILE A 289 -35.37 -1.85 -8.04
CA ILE A 289 -35.09 -0.41 -7.89
C ILE A 289 -34.18 0.07 -9.02
N LEU A 290 -33.08 -0.64 -9.28
CA LEU A 290 -32.20 -0.33 -10.42
C LEU A 290 -32.97 -0.35 -11.74
N TYR A 291 -33.72 -1.43 -12.00
CA TYR A 291 -34.51 -1.56 -13.23
C TYR A 291 -35.48 -0.39 -13.43
N LYS A 292 -36.13 0.06 -12.34
CA LYS A 292 -37.04 1.20 -12.39
C LYS A 292 -36.32 2.48 -12.80
N HIS A 293 -35.20 2.79 -12.16
CA HIS A 293 -34.43 4.01 -12.45
C HIS A 293 -33.82 4.04 -13.86
N TYR A 294 -33.40 2.89 -14.41
CA TYR A 294 -32.86 2.85 -15.78
C TYR A 294 -33.92 2.75 -16.89
N THR A 295 -35.19 2.49 -16.54
CA THR A 295 -36.29 2.37 -17.50
C THR A 295 -37.27 3.55 -17.44
N GLU A 296 -37.53 4.11 -16.25
CA GLU A 296 -38.57 5.12 -16.03
C GLU A 296 -38.03 6.55 -15.81
N ASP A 297 -36.79 6.73 -15.33
CA ASP A 297 -36.26 8.08 -15.07
C ASP A 297 -35.82 8.78 -16.35
N ASP A 298 -36.10 10.09 -16.44
CA ASP A 298 -35.67 10.98 -17.51
C ASP A 298 -35.02 12.27 -16.93
N PRO A 299 -33.69 12.49 -17.11
CA PRO A 299 -32.74 11.62 -17.80
C PRO A 299 -32.33 10.42 -16.93
N PRO A 300 -32.11 9.24 -17.54
CA PRO A 300 -31.65 8.06 -16.83
C PRO A 300 -30.23 8.26 -16.27
N PRO A 301 -29.88 7.57 -15.18
CA PRO A 301 -28.56 7.68 -14.58
C PRO A 301 -27.44 7.33 -15.58
N PRO A 302 -26.21 7.84 -15.36
CA PRO A 302 -25.04 7.45 -16.14
C PRO A 302 -24.83 5.93 -16.18
N VAL A 303 -24.67 5.36 -17.39
CA VAL A 303 -24.43 3.91 -17.59
C VAL A 303 -23.19 3.42 -16.84
N GLN A 304 -22.25 4.34 -16.63
CA GLN A 304 -21.00 4.11 -15.91
C GLN A 304 -21.19 3.51 -14.51
N PHE A 305 -22.33 3.78 -13.86
CA PHE A 305 -22.65 3.26 -12.53
C PHE A 305 -22.92 1.75 -12.54
N LEU A 306 -23.54 1.24 -13.61
CA LEU A 306 -23.78 -0.21 -13.79
C LEU A 306 -22.53 -0.96 -14.25
N GLN A 307 -21.60 -0.27 -14.92
CA GLN A 307 -20.33 -0.82 -15.40
C GLN A 307 -19.27 -0.98 -14.28
N THR A 308 -19.71 -1.35 -13.08
CA THR A 308 -18.83 -1.71 -11.97
C THR A 308 -18.47 -3.19 -12.11
N PRO A 309 -17.18 -3.57 -12.19
CA PRO A 309 -16.78 -4.96 -12.46
C PRO A 309 -17.36 -5.96 -11.44
N HIS A 310 -17.39 -5.58 -10.15
CA HIS A 310 -17.97 -6.41 -9.09
C HIS A 310 -19.47 -6.65 -9.29
N LEU A 311 -20.23 -5.64 -9.76
CA LEU A 311 -21.65 -5.80 -10.07
C LEU A 311 -21.86 -6.74 -11.27
N LEU A 312 -21.09 -6.55 -12.34
CA LEU A 312 -21.15 -7.38 -13.53
C LEU A 312 -20.80 -8.83 -13.22
N GLU A 313 -19.77 -9.06 -12.39
CA GLU A 313 -19.39 -10.40 -11.95
C GLU A 313 -20.52 -11.08 -11.17
N LEU A 314 -21.16 -10.39 -10.22
CA LEU A 314 -22.32 -10.92 -9.50
C LEU A 314 -23.49 -11.25 -10.44
N LEU A 315 -23.78 -10.38 -11.41
CA LEU A 315 -24.85 -10.60 -12.40
C LEU A 315 -24.53 -11.80 -13.30
N VAL A 316 -23.30 -11.90 -13.80
CA VAL A 316 -22.86 -13.02 -14.62
C VAL A 316 -22.91 -14.32 -13.82
N GLN A 317 -22.43 -14.33 -12.58
CA GLN A 317 -22.52 -15.50 -11.70
C GLN A 317 -23.96 -15.93 -11.45
N ALA A 318 -24.91 -15.00 -11.33
CA ALA A 318 -26.31 -15.36 -11.15
C ALA A 318 -26.87 -16.18 -12.33
N PHE A 319 -26.48 -15.84 -13.57
CA PHE A 319 -26.95 -16.51 -14.79
C PHE A 319 -26.13 -17.74 -15.20
N PHE A 320 -24.82 -17.72 -14.98
CA PHE A 320 -23.90 -18.71 -15.56
C PHE A 320 -23.29 -19.66 -14.53
N LYS A 321 -23.56 -19.50 -13.23
CA LYS A 321 -23.15 -20.48 -12.22
C LYS A 321 -24.06 -21.73 -12.26
N PRO A 322 -23.49 -22.94 -12.43
CA PRO A 322 -24.24 -24.19 -12.34
C PRO A 322 -25.01 -24.29 -11.02
N GLY A 323 -26.32 -24.58 -11.08
CA GLY A 323 -27.18 -24.71 -9.89
C GLY A 323 -27.75 -23.41 -9.31
N SER A 324 -27.44 -22.25 -9.88
CA SER A 324 -28.07 -20.97 -9.49
C SER A 324 -29.52 -20.92 -9.96
N ALA A 325 -30.48 -20.86 -9.04
CA ALA A 325 -31.90 -20.70 -9.36
C ALA A 325 -32.32 -19.24 -9.20
N ILE A 326 -32.47 -18.53 -10.32
CA ILE A 326 -33.06 -17.19 -10.34
C ILE A 326 -34.59 -17.29 -10.30
N ASN A 327 -35.24 -16.44 -9.50
CA ASN A 327 -36.70 -16.31 -9.51
C ASN A 327 -37.20 -15.86 -10.89
N LYS A 328 -38.13 -16.63 -11.47
CA LYS A 328 -38.67 -16.41 -12.82
C LYS A 328 -39.24 -14.99 -13.01
N ASP A 329 -39.93 -14.47 -12.00
CA ASP A 329 -40.59 -13.16 -12.04
C ASP A 329 -39.62 -11.98 -12.14
N HIS A 330 -38.37 -12.15 -11.68
CA HIS A 330 -37.36 -11.11 -11.73
C HIS A 330 -36.33 -11.32 -12.84
N LYS A 331 -36.27 -12.52 -13.44
CA LYS A 331 -35.26 -12.90 -14.46
C LYS A 331 -35.13 -11.86 -15.56
N GLU A 332 -36.24 -11.35 -16.09
CA GLU A 332 -36.26 -10.32 -17.13
C GLU A 332 -35.58 -9.02 -16.69
N LYS A 333 -35.73 -8.62 -15.41
CA LYS A 333 -35.12 -7.41 -14.86
C LYS A 333 -33.60 -7.54 -14.73
N TYR A 334 -33.13 -8.69 -14.24
CA TYR A 334 -31.70 -9.00 -14.16
C TYR A 334 -31.07 -9.00 -15.56
N LEU A 335 -31.75 -9.61 -16.53
CA LEU A 335 -31.30 -9.71 -17.91
C LEU A 335 -31.22 -8.33 -18.57
N HIS A 336 -32.25 -7.50 -18.35
CA HIS A 336 -32.27 -6.13 -18.87
C HIS A 336 -31.12 -5.29 -18.31
N ILE A 337 -30.86 -5.34 -17.00
CA ILE A 337 -29.74 -4.58 -16.40
C ILE A 337 -28.38 -5.04 -16.94
N LEU A 338 -28.19 -6.35 -17.07
CA LEU A 338 -26.95 -6.91 -17.60
C LEU A 338 -26.73 -6.50 -19.07
N ALA A 339 -27.78 -6.65 -19.90
CA ALA A 339 -27.74 -6.22 -21.30
C ALA A 339 -27.48 -4.71 -21.39
N TYR A 340 -28.19 -3.90 -20.60
CA TYR A 340 -28.04 -2.45 -20.56
C TYR A 340 -26.62 -2.01 -20.20
N ALA A 341 -26.00 -2.63 -19.19
CA ALA A 341 -24.64 -2.31 -18.79
C ALA A 341 -23.60 -2.64 -19.88
N SER A 342 -23.90 -3.61 -20.75
CA SER A 342 -23.00 -4.09 -21.80
C SER A 342 -23.18 -3.42 -23.17
N SER A 343 -24.41 -3.04 -23.54
CA SER A 343 -24.73 -2.59 -24.90
C SER A 343 -24.94 -1.08 -25.00
N VAL A 344 -25.33 -0.42 -23.91
CA VAL A 344 -25.68 1.00 -23.92
C VAL A 344 -24.43 1.83 -23.65
N TYR A 345 -24.20 2.84 -24.47
CA TYR A 345 -23.15 3.82 -24.28
C TYR A 345 -23.65 5.24 -24.59
N ASP A 346 -23.06 6.22 -23.92
CA ASP A 346 -23.34 7.63 -24.17
C ASP A 346 -22.35 8.11 -25.27
N ASN A 347 -22.86 8.63 -26.39
CA ASN A 347 -22.05 9.20 -27.47
C ASN A 347 -21.37 10.51 -27.04
N GLU A 348 -20.39 10.98 -27.84
CA GLU A 348 -19.70 12.26 -27.60
C GLU A 348 -20.67 13.47 -27.54
N ASP A 349 -21.83 13.36 -28.21
CA ASP A 349 -22.92 14.35 -28.19
C ASP A 349 -23.86 14.23 -26.97
N GLY A 350 -23.61 13.26 -26.07
CA GLY A 350 -24.45 12.99 -24.90
C GLY A 350 -25.75 12.23 -25.22
N GLU A 351 -25.96 11.84 -26.48
CA GLU A 351 -27.07 10.98 -26.89
C GLU A 351 -26.78 9.51 -26.55
N ARG A 352 -27.76 8.84 -25.96
CA ARG A 352 -27.65 7.45 -25.52
C ARG A 352 -27.99 6.50 -26.66
N CYS A 353 -27.03 5.68 -27.08
CA CYS A 353 -27.26 4.65 -28.10
C CYS A 353 -27.79 3.38 -27.45
N VAL A 354 -28.95 2.89 -27.91
CA VAL A 354 -29.66 1.72 -27.35
C VAL A 354 -29.85 0.61 -28.40
N ASP A 355 -29.26 0.76 -29.58
CA ASP A 355 -29.59 -0.03 -30.78
C ASP A 355 -29.34 -1.54 -30.60
N GLU A 356 -28.31 -1.92 -29.82
CA GLU A 356 -27.92 -3.33 -29.62
C GLU A 356 -28.55 -3.99 -28.38
N LEU A 357 -29.38 -3.27 -27.61
CA LEU A 357 -29.88 -3.75 -26.31
C LEU A 357 -30.75 -5.00 -26.44
N GLU A 358 -31.73 -4.98 -27.35
CA GLU A 358 -32.67 -6.09 -27.50
C GLU A 358 -32.00 -7.34 -28.10
N ASP A 359 -31.02 -7.17 -28.96
CA ASP A 359 -30.29 -8.30 -29.54
C ASP A 359 -29.31 -8.92 -28.53
N THR A 360 -28.63 -8.09 -27.73
CA THR A 360 -27.80 -8.55 -26.61
C THR A 360 -28.63 -9.29 -25.56
N LYS A 361 -29.84 -8.77 -25.25
CA LYS A 361 -30.79 -9.40 -24.33
C LYS A 361 -31.21 -10.80 -24.81
N LYS A 362 -31.57 -10.93 -26.10
CA LYS A 362 -31.91 -12.24 -26.70
C LYS A 362 -30.72 -13.20 -26.65
N ALA A 363 -29.52 -12.74 -27.01
CA ALA A 363 -28.31 -13.56 -27.00
C ALA A 363 -27.93 -14.05 -25.60
N LEU A 364 -28.11 -13.22 -24.57
CA LEU A 364 -27.90 -13.62 -23.17
C LEU A 364 -28.94 -14.66 -22.72
N GLU A 365 -30.21 -14.51 -23.12
CA GLU A 365 -31.25 -15.45 -22.75
C GLU A 365 -31.06 -16.82 -23.41
N THR A 366 -30.70 -16.86 -24.69
CA THR A 366 -30.39 -18.10 -25.41
C THR A 366 -29.18 -18.79 -24.80
N ALA A 367 -28.09 -18.04 -24.53
CA ALA A 367 -26.89 -18.59 -23.90
C ALA A 367 -27.18 -19.17 -22.50
N HIS A 368 -27.93 -18.45 -21.66
CA HIS A 368 -28.33 -18.94 -20.34
C HIS A 368 -29.20 -20.20 -20.43
N MET A 369 -30.13 -20.27 -21.39
CA MET A 369 -30.94 -21.47 -21.62
C MET A 369 -30.08 -22.68 -22.03
N ILE A 370 -29.08 -22.47 -22.89
CA ILE A 370 -28.16 -23.54 -23.32
C ILE A 370 -27.31 -24.01 -22.13
N CYS A 371 -26.71 -23.08 -21.36
CA CYS A 371 -25.84 -23.42 -20.23
C CYS A 371 -26.60 -24.14 -19.09
N SER A 372 -27.83 -23.71 -18.80
CA SER A 372 -28.67 -24.36 -17.78
C SER A 372 -29.09 -25.79 -18.16
N LYS A 373 -29.37 -26.04 -19.45
CA LYS A 373 -29.65 -27.40 -19.97
C LYS A 373 -28.39 -28.27 -20.03
N ALA A 374 -27.27 -27.71 -20.48
CA ALA A 374 -25.99 -28.40 -20.58
C ALA A 374 -25.41 -28.86 -19.23
N THR A 375 -25.85 -28.22 -18.13
CA THR A 375 -25.53 -28.65 -16.76
C THR A 375 -26.26 -29.96 -16.38
N VAL A 376 -27.37 -30.29 -17.06
CA VAL A 376 -28.18 -31.49 -16.80
C VAL A 376 -27.89 -32.61 -17.82
N SER A 377 -27.54 -32.26 -19.06
CA SER A 377 -27.16 -33.22 -20.10
C SER A 377 -26.12 -32.63 -21.06
N HIS A 378 -24.90 -33.16 -21.04
CA HIS A 378 -23.80 -32.70 -21.91
C HIS A 378 -23.98 -33.07 -23.39
N THR A 379 -24.85 -34.02 -23.71
CA THR A 379 -25.12 -34.43 -25.10
C THR A 379 -25.94 -33.41 -25.88
N GLU A 380 -26.79 -32.63 -25.20
CA GLU A 380 -27.59 -31.56 -25.82
C GLU A 380 -26.73 -30.35 -26.23
N LEU A 381 -25.58 -30.17 -25.57
CA LEU A 381 -24.65 -29.09 -25.86
C LEU A 381 -24.07 -29.22 -27.28
N GLN A 382 -23.81 -30.44 -27.76
CA GLN A 382 -23.26 -30.68 -29.10
C GLN A 382 -24.17 -30.16 -30.22
N VAL A 383 -25.49 -30.20 -30.03
CA VAL A 383 -26.48 -29.78 -31.03
C VAL A 383 -26.60 -28.26 -31.06
N GLU A 384 -26.49 -27.60 -29.91
CA GLU A 384 -26.65 -26.15 -29.73
C GLU A 384 -25.32 -25.37 -29.79
N VAL A 385 -24.20 -26.02 -30.13
CA VAL A 385 -22.91 -25.32 -30.30
C VAL A 385 -22.96 -24.23 -31.38
N PRO A 386 -23.57 -24.43 -32.57
CA PRO A 386 -23.60 -23.39 -33.60
C PRO A 386 -24.39 -22.15 -33.18
N THR A 387 -25.48 -22.33 -32.43
CA THR A 387 -26.28 -21.22 -31.88
C THR A 387 -25.52 -20.51 -30.76
N LEU A 388 -24.78 -21.25 -29.94
CA LEU A 388 -23.90 -20.68 -28.92
C LEU A 388 -22.75 -19.85 -29.51
N PHE A 389 -22.11 -20.31 -30.59
CA PHE A 389 -21.08 -19.55 -31.30
C PHE A 389 -21.59 -18.21 -31.85
N GLN A 390 -22.84 -18.15 -32.32
CA GLN A 390 -23.44 -16.87 -32.71
C GLN A 390 -23.64 -15.92 -31.53
N CYS A 391 -23.92 -16.46 -30.34
CA CYS A 391 -24.13 -15.66 -29.13
C CYS A 391 -22.79 -15.21 -28.50
N ILE A 392 -21.72 -16.01 -28.61
CA ILE A 392 -20.39 -15.70 -28.06
C ILE A 392 -19.79 -14.42 -28.66
N LYS A 393 -20.22 -14.00 -29.85
CA LYS A 393 -19.84 -12.72 -30.47
C LYS A 393 -20.11 -11.50 -29.58
N TYR A 394 -21.05 -11.58 -28.65
CA TYR A 394 -21.29 -10.54 -27.66
C TYR A 394 -20.31 -10.71 -26.47
N PRO A 395 -19.50 -9.69 -26.12
CA PRO A 395 -18.46 -9.82 -25.09
C PRO A 395 -18.97 -10.28 -23.72
N ILE A 396 -20.17 -9.84 -23.32
CA ILE A 396 -20.76 -10.23 -22.05
C ILE A 396 -21.20 -11.71 -22.02
N VAL A 397 -21.61 -12.24 -23.18
CA VAL A 397 -21.93 -13.67 -23.34
C VAL A 397 -20.65 -14.49 -23.32
N SER A 398 -19.61 -14.04 -24.02
CA SER A 398 -18.26 -14.64 -23.94
C SER A 398 -17.76 -14.76 -22.50
N LEU A 399 -17.86 -13.67 -21.72
CA LEU A 399 -17.48 -13.68 -20.31
C LEU A 399 -18.34 -14.65 -19.48
N GLY A 400 -19.64 -14.69 -19.75
CA GLY A 400 -20.56 -15.62 -19.08
C GLY A 400 -20.24 -17.08 -19.36
N VAL A 401 -20.00 -17.43 -20.63
CA VAL A 401 -19.61 -18.77 -21.05
C VAL A 401 -18.25 -19.13 -20.45
N LEU A 402 -17.27 -18.23 -20.47
CA LEU A 402 -15.96 -18.46 -19.84
C LEU A 402 -16.11 -18.81 -18.35
N ARG A 403 -16.91 -18.04 -17.60
CA ARG A 403 -17.17 -18.33 -16.19
C ARG A 403 -17.93 -19.64 -15.99
N TRP A 404 -18.90 -19.95 -16.85
CA TRP A 404 -19.60 -21.23 -16.79
C TRP A 404 -18.63 -22.41 -16.99
N VAL A 405 -17.80 -22.35 -18.04
CA VAL A 405 -16.76 -23.35 -18.32
C VAL A 405 -15.79 -23.49 -17.15
N GLU A 406 -15.33 -22.37 -16.57
CA GLU A 406 -14.46 -22.37 -15.38
C GLU A 406 -15.11 -23.12 -14.21
N HIS A 407 -16.39 -22.87 -13.90
CA HIS A 407 -17.09 -23.54 -12.81
C HIS A 407 -17.36 -25.02 -13.10
N THR A 408 -17.69 -25.37 -14.34
CA THR A 408 -17.95 -26.76 -14.73
C THR A 408 -16.67 -27.59 -14.76
N LEU A 409 -15.55 -27.06 -15.27
CA LEU A 409 -14.27 -27.76 -15.30
C LEU A 409 -13.57 -27.83 -13.93
N SER A 410 -13.87 -26.88 -13.03
CA SER A 410 -13.32 -26.89 -11.67
C SER A 410 -14.01 -27.93 -10.76
N ASP A 411 -15.15 -28.49 -11.17
CA ASP A 411 -15.82 -29.58 -10.44
C ASP A 411 -15.11 -30.91 -10.72
N LEU A 412 -14.60 -31.55 -9.67
CA LEU A 412 -13.86 -32.81 -9.75
C LEU A 412 -14.72 -33.96 -10.32
N THR A 413 -16.04 -33.87 -10.18
CA THR A 413 -16.99 -34.89 -10.67
C THR A 413 -17.17 -34.85 -12.19
N PHE A 414 -16.87 -33.71 -12.83
CA PHE A 414 -17.03 -33.54 -14.27
C PHE A 414 -16.14 -34.50 -15.08
N PHE A 415 -14.89 -34.72 -14.65
CA PHE A 415 -13.97 -35.61 -15.35
C PHE A 415 -14.32 -37.10 -15.16
N GLU A 416 -15.11 -37.44 -14.14
CA GLU A 416 -15.61 -38.81 -13.92
C GLU A 416 -16.82 -39.11 -14.82
N GLU A 417 -17.71 -38.13 -15.02
CA GLU A 417 -18.98 -38.32 -15.73
C GLU A 417 -18.94 -37.94 -17.22
N ALA A 418 -18.07 -37.00 -17.63
CA ALA A 418 -18.16 -36.33 -18.94
C ALA A 418 -16.82 -36.19 -19.68
N ALA A 419 -15.84 -37.08 -19.44
CA ALA A 419 -14.51 -37.03 -20.06
C ALA A 419 -14.53 -36.98 -21.61
N GLU A 420 -15.51 -37.61 -22.26
CA GLU A 420 -15.66 -37.57 -23.72
C GLU A 420 -16.07 -36.19 -24.26
N SER A 421 -16.66 -35.35 -23.40
CA SER A 421 -17.16 -34.01 -23.76
C SER A 421 -16.11 -32.91 -23.56
N SER A 422 -15.01 -33.19 -22.85
CA SER A 422 -13.97 -32.20 -22.51
C SER A 422 -13.39 -31.42 -23.71
N PRO A 423 -13.16 -32.02 -24.89
CA PRO A 423 -12.69 -31.27 -26.05
C PRO A 423 -13.65 -30.16 -26.48
N LEU A 424 -14.96 -30.36 -26.31
CA LEU A 424 -15.97 -29.36 -26.68
C LEU A 424 -15.85 -28.08 -25.85
N PHE A 425 -15.56 -28.22 -24.55
CA PHE A 425 -15.33 -27.07 -23.66
C PHE A 425 -14.05 -26.32 -24.04
N LEU A 426 -13.00 -27.03 -24.50
CA LEU A 426 -11.78 -26.39 -25.00
C LEU A 426 -12.04 -25.62 -26.31
N VAL A 427 -12.85 -26.16 -27.23
CA VAL A 427 -13.24 -25.42 -28.45
C VAL A 427 -14.04 -24.15 -28.09
N LEU A 428 -14.87 -24.20 -27.05
CA LEU A 428 -15.55 -22.99 -26.56
C LEU A 428 -14.56 -21.95 -26.03
N LEU A 429 -13.50 -22.38 -25.33
CA LEU A 429 -12.43 -21.47 -24.88
C LEU A 429 -11.64 -20.88 -26.06
N ASP A 430 -11.35 -21.68 -27.08
CA ASP A 430 -10.71 -21.20 -28.31
C ASP A 430 -11.57 -20.14 -29.00
N GLU A 431 -12.88 -20.38 -29.13
CA GLU A 431 -13.80 -19.41 -29.74
C GLU A 431 -13.93 -18.12 -28.91
N VAL A 432 -13.94 -18.21 -27.58
CA VAL A 432 -13.90 -17.03 -26.71
C VAL A 432 -12.61 -16.25 -26.92
N SER A 433 -11.47 -16.92 -27.03
CA SER A 433 -10.17 -16.28 -27.25
C SER A 433 -10.02 -15.60 -28.61
N GLN A 434 -10.73 -16.07 -29.63
CA GLN A 434 -10.73 -15.48 -30.97
C GLN A 434 -11.62 -14.23 -31.06
N ASN A 435 -12.64 -14.14 -30.20
CA ASN A 435 -13.60 -13.04 -30.18
C ASN A 435 -13.32 -11.98 -29.08
N SER A 436 -12.40 -12.26 -28.14
CA SER A 436 -11.90 -11.34 -27.12
C SER A 436 -10.74 -10.49 -27.63
#